data_AF-A0AAD9TEM9-F1
#
_entry.id   AF-A0AAD9TEM9-F1
#
_cell.length_a   1.000
_cell.length_b   1.000
_cell.length_c   1.000
_cell.angle_alpha   90.00
_cell.angle_beta   90.00
_cell.angle_gamma   90.00
#
_symmetry.space_group_name_H-M   'P 1'
#
loop_
_entity.id
_entity.type
_entity.pdbx_description
1 polymer ?
#
loop_
_entity_poly.entity_id
_entity_poly.type
_entity_poly.pdbx_seq_one_letter_code
_entity_poly.pdbx_strand_id
1 'polypeptide(L)'
;MSNNGIRELFSGDCEKVLALNENRFGGVLPNPFTNFSSQLTLLKAGTNQLVGNIPAGISNFVNLMSLDLSQNFLSGLFLSILESFKTCKEYI
;
A
#
# COMPACT_ATOMS: atom_id res chain seq x y z
N MET A 1 -11.03 25.61 -22.86
CA MET A 1 -10.19 26.37 -21.91
C MET A 1 -10.79 26.19 -20.53
N SER A 2 -9.94 25.85 -19.57
CA SER A 2 -10.23 25.31 -18.24
C SER A 2 -11.18 26.15 -17.38
N ASN A 3 -11.98 25.48 -16.53
CA ASN A 3 -11.90 25.77 -15.10
C ASN A 3 -12.48 24.64 -14.22
N ASN A 4 -11.59 23.76 -13.78
CA ASN A 4 -11.38 23.11 -12.46
C ASN A 4 -12.42 23.25 -11.30
N GLY A 5 -13.71 23.48 -11.55
CA GLY A 5 -14.74 23.65 -10.52
C GLY A 5 -15.17 22.39 -9.75
N ILE A 6 -14.55 21.23 -10.01
CA ILE A 6 -14.89 19.95 -9.36
C ILE A 6 -13.89 19.59 -8.25
N ARG A 7 -12.73 20.27 -8.18
CA ARG A 7 -11.72 19.98 -7.13
C ARG A 7 -12.13 20.46 -5.73
N GLU A 8 -13.25 21.17 -5.61
CA GLU A 8 -13.87 21.59 -4.33
C GLU A 8 -14.97 20.63 -3.81
N LEU A 9 -15.20 19.47 -4.45
CA LEU A 9 -16.21 18.50 -3.99
C LEU A 9 -15.63 17.24 -3.31
N PHE A 10 -14.35 17.26 -2.93
CA PHE A 10 -13.86 16.31 -1.93
C PHE A 10 -14.35 16.78 -0.55
N SER A 11 -15.63 16.49 -0.32
CA SER A 11 -16.23 16.28 0.98
C SER A 11 -15.22 15.57 1.88
N GLY A 12 -15.05 16.04 3.12
CA GLY A 12 -13.99 15.61 4.03
C GLY A 12 -13.86 14.10 4.24
N ASP A 13 -13.09 13.45 3.37
CA ASP A 13 -12.61 12.09 3.59
C ASP A 13 -11.50 12.18 4.62
N CYS A 14 -11.81 11.76 5.85
CA CYS A 14 -10.82 11.59 6.89
C CYS A 14 -9.70 10.69 6.37
N GLU A 15 -8.51 11.25 6.17
CA GLU A 15 -7.34 10.51 5.72
C GLU A 15 -7.08 9.38 6.72
N LYS A 16 -7.26 8.13 6.28
CA LYS A 16 -7.06 6.97 7.15
C LYS A 16 -5.61 6.56 7.05
N VAL A 17 -4.88 6.96 8.08
CA VAL A 17 -3.44 6.76 8.22
C VAL A 17 -3.17 5.63 9.20
N LEU A 18 -2.36 4.66 8.80
CA LEU A 18 -1.73 3.70 9.70
C LEU A 18 -0.24 3.99 9.76
N ALA A 19 0.22 4.55 10.89
CA ALA A 19 1.62 4.88 11.13
C ALA A 19 2.20 4.03 12.27
N LEU A 20 3.15 3.18 11.92
CA LEU A 20 3.83 2.19 12.76
C LEU A 20 5.36 2.35 12.69
N ASN A 21 5.84 3.46 12.12
CA ASN A 21 7.25 3.71 11.90
C ASN A 21 8.08 3.64 13.19
N GLU A 22 9.36 3.29 13.04
CA GLU A 22 10.35 3.38 14.12
C GLU A 22 10.01 2.53 15.34
N ASN A 23 9.53 1.32 15.09
CA ASN A 23 9.23 0.35 16.12
C ASN A 23 10.10 -0.90 15.97
N ARG A 24 9.84 -1.90 16.81
CA ARG A 24 10.50 -3.22 16.74
C ARG A 24 9.52 -4.29 16.28
N PHE A 25 8.55 -3.94 15.44
CA PHE A 25 7.59 -4.92 14.93
C PHE A 25 8.31 -5.90 14.02
N GLY A 26 8.21 -7.18 14.34
CA GLY A 26 8.81 -8.28 13.59
C GLY A 26 7.78 -9.27 13.07
N GLY A 27 8.25 -10.26 12.33
CA GLY A 27 7.40 -11.25 11.68
C GLY A 27 6.96 -10.84 10.27
N VAL A 28 6.08 -11.64 9.69
CA VAL A 28 5.61 -11.45 8.30
C VAL A 28 4.41 -10.52 8.25
N LEU A 29 4.24 -9.79 7.15
CA LEU A 29 3.03 -9.01 6.91
C LEU A 29 1.84 -9.97 6.66
N PRO A 30 0.83 -10.06 7.55
CA PRO A 30 -0.35 -10.89 7.32
C PRO A 30 -1.09 -10.57 6.01
N ASN A 31 -1.49 -11.63 5.30
CA ASN A 31 -2.43 -11.53 4.16
C ASN A 31 -3.74 -10.76 4.49
N PRO A 32 -4.32 -10.83 5.71
CA PRO A 32 -5.48 -10.01 6.10
C PRO A 32 -5.19 -8.52 6.36
N PHE A 33 -3.97 -8.00 6.12
CA PHE A 33 -3.77 -6.54 6.03
C PHE A 33 -4.69 -5.87 4.99
N THR A 34 -5.21 -6.67 4.06
CA THR A 34 -6.18 -6.26 3.04
C THR A 34 -7.57 -5.89 3.54
N ASN A 35 -7.96 -6.23 4.78
CA ASN A 35 -9.28 -5.84 5.28
C ASN A 35 -9.45 -4.31 5.38
N PHE A 36 -8.34 -3.57 5.47
CA PHE A 36 -8.33 -2.12 5.48
C PHE A 36 -8.01 -1.51 4.11
N SER A 37 -7.88 -2.32 3.06
CA SER A 37 -7.33 -1.89 1.78
C SER A 37 -8.21 -0.89 1.03
N SER A 38 -9.53 -0.95 1.23
CA SER A 38 -10.48 0.02 0.66
C SER A 38 -10.52 1.33 1.44
N GLN A 39 -9.89 1.40 2.61
CA GLN A 39 -10.04 2.53 3.52
C GLN A 39 -8.74 3.30 3.73
N LEU A 40 -7.59 2.63 3.74
CA LEU A 40 -6.30 3.25 4.02
C LEU A 40 -5.80 4.11 2.85
N THR A 41 -5.36 5.31 3.18
CA THR A 41 -4.75 6.26 2.25
C THR A 41 -3.24 6.37 2.45
N LEU A 42 -2.75 6.19 3.70
CA LEU A 42 -1.33 6.15 4.03
C LEU A 42 -1.00 4.94 4.91
N LEU A 43 0.01 4.16 4.52
CA LEU A 43 0.57 3.07 5.32
C LEU A 43 2.07 3.32 5.51
N LYS A 44 2.48 3.58 6.75
CA LYS A 44 3.87 3.77 7.12
C LYS A 44 4.26 2.76 8.18
N ALA A 45 5.14 1.82 7.84
CA ALA A 45 5.74 0.86 8.77
C ALA A 45 7.26 0.74 8.55
N GLY A 46 7.89 1.84 8.13
CA GLY A 46 9.33 1.94 7.93
C GLY A 46 10.10 1.80 9.24
N THR A 47 11.36 1.42 9.15
CA THR A 47 12.28 1.28 10.30
C THR A 47 11.69 0.32 11.36
N ASN A 48 11.48 -0.94 10.94
CA ASN A 48 10.98 -2.03 11.77
C ASN A 48 11.80 -3.31 11.49
N GLN A 49 11.36 -4.45 12.03
CA GLN A 49 12.02 -5.75 11.88
C GLN A 49 11.15 -6.74 11.08
N LEU A 50 10.30 -6.24 10.19
CA LEU A 50 9.39 -7.08 9.38
C LEU A 50 10.21 -7.93 8.39
N VAL A 51 9.83 -9.19 8.23
CA VAL A 51 10.52 -10.20 7.40
C VAL A 51 9.59 -10.80 6.35
N GLY A 52 10.16 -11.48 5.35
CA GLY A 52 9.39 -12.20 4.33
C GLY A 52 8.89 -11.30 3.20
N ASN A 53 7.92 -11.78 2.43
CA ASN A 53 7.44 -11.09 1.23
C ASN A 53 6.29 -10.13 1.53
N ILE A 54 6.15 -9.08 0.71
CA ILE A 54 4.93 -8.27 0.70
C ILE A 54 3.78 -9.15 0.18
N PRO A 55 2.68 -9.30 0.93
CA PRO A 55 1.55 -10.11 0.49
C PRO A 55 0.96 -9.56 -0.81
N ALA A 56 0.59 -10.44 -1.75
CA ALA A 56 0.02 -10.06 -3.04
C ALA A 56 -1.24 -9.19 -2.92
N GLY A 57 -1.94 -9.29 -1.78
CA GLY A 57 -3.06 -8.43 -1.42
C GLY A 57 -2.73 -6.94 -1.31
N ILE A 58 -1.46 -6.53 -1.30
CA ILE A 58 -1.08 -5.10 -1.33
C ILE A 58 -1.68 -4.36 -2.54
N SER A 59 -1.96 -5.06 -3.64
CA SER A 59 -2.63 -4.50 -4.82
C SER A 59 -4.10 -4.13 -4.57
N ASN A 60 -4.73 -4.66 -3.52
CA ASN A 60 -6.11 -4.35 -3.16
C ASN A 60 -6.25 -2.98 -2.48
N PHE A 61 -5.15 -2.30 -2.19
CA PHE A 61 -5.12 -0.98 -1.55
C PHE A 61 -5.40 0.14 -2.57
N VAL A 62 -6.61 0.14 -3.11
CA VAL A 62 -7.03 0.99 -4.24
C VAL A 62 -6.98 2.49 -3.95
N ASN A 63 -7.04 2.87 -2.66
CA ASN A 63 -7.03 4.26 -2.21
C ASN A 63 -5.68 4.70 -1.61
N LEU A 64 -4.67 3.82 -1.62
CA LEU A 64 -3.38 4.08 -0.98
C LEU A 64 -2.54 5.02 -1.83
N MET A 65 -2.19 6.16 -1.26
CA MET A 65 -1.39 7.21 -1.89
C MET A 65 0.08 7.13 -1.50
N SER A 66 0.38 6.54 -0.34
CA SER A 66 1.75 6.37 0.14
C SER A 66 1.94 5.08 0.91
N LEU A 67 3.00 4.35 0.57
CA LEU A 67 3.45 3.14 1.23
C LEU A 67 4.92 3.28 1.61
N ASP A 68 5.20 3.26 2.91
CA ASP A 68 6.57 3.20 3.44
C ASP A 68 6.77 1.90 4.21
N LEU A 69 7.57 1.00 3.63
CA LEU A 69 8.05 -0.23 4.27
C LEU A 69 9.58 -0.24 4.34
N SER A 70 10.21 0.92 4.18
CA SER A 70 11.68 1.06 4.14
C SER A 70 12.33 0.59 5.44
N GLN A 71 13.62 0.26 5.40
CA GLN A 71 14.36 -0.14 6.60
C GLN A 71 13.69 -1.30 7.38
N ASN A 72 13.26 -2.33 6.65
CA ASN A 72 12.81 -3.63 7.14
C ASN A 72 13.63 -4.75 6.47
N PHE A 73 13.42 -5.99 6.88
CA PHE A 73 14.05 -7.19 6.30
C PHE A 73 13.12 -7.90 5.29
N LEU A 74 12.32 -7.13 4.55
CA LEU A 74 11.38 -7.67 3.56
C LEU A 74 12.13 -8.13 2.31
N SER A 75 11.82 -9.35 1.86
CA SER A 75 12.35 -9.98 0.65
C SER A 75 11.33 -9.88 -0.51
N GLY A 76 11.79 -10.08 -1.75
CA GLY A 76 10.88 -10.29 -2.89
C GLY A 76 10.19 -9.04 -3.47
N LEU A 77 10.45 -7.84 -2.95
CA LEU A 77 9.81 -6.57 -3.32
C LEU A 77 9.69 -6.33 -4.84
N PHE A 78 10.71 -6.71 -5.62
CA PHE A 78 10.70 -6.53 -7.08
C PHE A 78 9.84 -7.58 -7.82
N LEU A 79 9.86 -8.84 -7.38
CA LEU A 79 9.17 -9.94 -8.06
C LEU A 79 7.69 -10.04 -7.67
N SER A 80 7.35 -9.81 -6.40
CA SER A 80 5.98 -9.90 -5.90
C SER A 80 5.06 -8.81 -6.47
N ILE A 81 5.63 -7.63 -6.75
CA ILE A 81 4.88 -6.52 -7.36
C ILE A 81 4.48 -6.87 -8.81
N LEU A 82 5.39 -7.47 -9.59
CA LEU A 82 5.12 -7.86 -10.98
C LEU A 82 4.06 -8.95 -11.12
N GLU A 83 3.95 -9.85 -10.15
CA GLU A 83 2.88 -10.86 -10.12
C GLU A 83 1.53 -10.27 -9.69
N SER A 84 1.54 -9.19 -8.89
CA SER A 84 0.33 -8.51 -8.41
C SER A 84 -0.32 -7.60 -9.45
N PHE A 85 0.49 -7.00 -10.34
CA PHE A 85 0.00 -6.30 -11.52
C PHE A 85 -0.14 -7.33 -12.64
N LYS A 86 -1.35 -7.87 -12.85
CA LYS A 86 -1.65 -8.63 -14.07
C LYS A 86 -1.17 -7.80 -15.26
N THR A 87 -0.07 -8.20 -15.89
CA THR A 87 0.28 -7.72 -17.21
C THR A 87 -0.91 -8.06 -18.10
N CYS A 88 -1.54 -7.02 -18.69
CA CYS A 88 -2.44 -7.23 -19.81
C CYS A 88 -1.66 -8.05 -20.83
N LYS A 89 -2.04 -9.32 -20.99
CA LYS A 89 -1.65 -10.05 -22.19
C LYS A 89 -2.33 -9.29 -23.33
N GLU A 90 -1.55 -8.56 -24.10
CA GLU A 90 -1.99 -8.08 -25.41
C GLU A 90 -2.51 -9.30 -26.17
N TYR A 91 -3.80 -9.25 -26.52
CA TYR A 91 -4.39 -10.15 -27.49
C TYR A 91 -3.79 -9.77 -28.84
N ILE A 92 -2.93 -10.64 -29.37
CA ILE A 92 -2.56 -10.67 -30.79
C ILE A 92 -3.67 -11.40 -31.55
#